data_AF-A0A0G1TGD7-F1
#
_entry.id   AF-A0A0G1TGD7-F1
#
_cell.length_a   1.000
_cell.length_b   1.000
_cell.length_c   1.000
_cell.angle_alpha   90.00
_cell.angle_beta   90.00
_cell.angle_gamma   90.00
#
_symmetry.space_group_name_H-M   'P 1'
#
loop_
_entity.id
_entity.type
_entity.pdbx_description
1 polymer ?
#
loop_
_entity_poly.entity_id
_entity_poly.type
_entity_poly.pdbx_seq_one_letter_code
_entity_poly.pdbx_strand_id
1 'polypeptide(L)'
;MFPHEKQKNSHYWTGWFSRLSDFIKEEAEKRGVHITTREEYQDWGNAMRKEFGPGVLVRRAVDKANKKKMNKVVIDGVRNPGEVSYLKGRGEFLLYGIVATTKLRYERIVKRKGSARAGTYADFLKQER
;
A
#
# COMPACT_ATOMS: atom_id res chain seq x y z
N MET A 1 31.22 35.80 20.72
CA MET A 1 31.21 34.46 21.34
C MET A 1 29.84 34.29 21.98
N PHE A 2 28.88 33.73 21.23
CA PHE A 2 27.52 33.48 21.74
C PHE A 2 27.43 32.00 22.13
N PRO A 3 26.92 31.69 23.33
CA PRO A 3 27.02 30.37 23.92
C PRO A 3 26.13 29.36 23.19
N HIS A 4 26.63 28.13 23.18
CA HIS A 4 25.94 26.92 22.71
C HIS A 4 24.52 26.80 23.25
N GLU A 5 23.53 26.88 22.36
CA GLU A 5 22.18 26.43 22.64
C GLU A 5 21.91 25.10 21.93
N LYS A 6 21.44 24.15 22.72
CA LYS A 6 21.47 22.71 22.53
C LYS A 6 20.81 22.27 21.23
N GLN A 7 21.49 21.39 20.47
CA GLN A 7 20.89 20.61 19.39
C GLN A 7 19.62 19.92 19.92
N LYS A 8 18.46 20.34 19.41
CA LYS A 8 17.20 19.63 19.59
C LYS A 8 17.38 18.26 18.95
N ASN A 9 17.40 17.21 19.78
CA ASN A 9 17.27 15.82 19.34
C ASN A 9 15.91 15.65 18.66
N SER A 10 15.84 15.97 17.37
CA SER A 10 14.74 15.59 16.51
C SER A 10 14.76 14.07 16.42
N HIS A 11 13.86 13.40 17.15
CA HIS A 11 13.53 12.00 16.95
C HIS A 11 12.91 11.85 15.55
N TYR A 12 13.74 11.83 14.51
CA TYR A 12 13.30 11.46 13.18
C TYR A 12 12.80 10.02 13.26
N TRP A 13 11.53 9.79 12.94
CA TRP A 13 11.01 8.44 12.82
C TRP A 13 11.77 7.71 11.71
N THR A 14 12.55 6.70 12.10
CA THR A 14 13.28 5.83 11.17
C THR A 14 12.42 4.60 10.88
N GLY A 15 11.58 4.72 9.86
CA GLY A 15 10.80 3.60 9.36
C GLY A 15 10.60 3.66 7.86
N TRP A 16 10.20 2.53 7.29
CA TRP A 16 9.98 2.39 5.86
C TRP A 16 8.51 2.20 5.55
N PHE A 17 8.02 2.92 4.55
CA PHE A 17 6.65 2.82 4.06
C PHE A 17 6.63 2.19 2.68
N SER A 18 5.68 1.29 2.44
CA SER A 18 5.52 0.60 1.18
C SER A 18 4.06 0.40 0.82
N ARG A 19 3.69 0.69 -0.43
CA ARG A 19 2.37 0.36 -0.97
C ARG A 19 2.50 -0.86 -1.86
N LEU A 20 1.67 -1.88 -1.62
CA LEU A 20 1.74 -3.11 -2.40
C LEU A 20 1.43 -2.91 -3.89
N SER A 21 0.62 -1.90 -4.23
CA SER A 21 0.32 -1.53 -5.62
C SER A 21 1.55 -1.07 -6.40
N ASP A 22 2.58 -0.55 -5.74
CA ASP A 22 3.80 -0.11 -6.42
C ASP A 22 4.52 -1.33 -7.04
N PHE A 23 4.52 -2.49 -6.37
CA PHE A 23 5.10 -3.72 -6.92
C PHE A 23 4.29 -4.31 -8.08
N ILE A 24 2.98 -4.08 -8.11
CA ILE A 24 2.12 -4.48 -9.23
C ILE A 24 2.47 -3.63 -10.45
N LYS A 25 2.58 -2.31 -10.26
CA LYS A 25 2.99 -1.38 -11.31
C LYS A 25 4.39 -1.70 -11.84
N GLU A 26 5.37 -1.91 -10.95
CA GLU A 26 6.73 -2.30 -11.31
C GLU A 26 6.75 -3.61 -12.13
N GLU A 27 5.88 -4.58 -11.81
CA GLU A 27 5.78 -5.84 -12.57
C GLU A 27 5.16 -5.63 -13.95
N ALA A 28 4.08 -4.87 -14.06
CA ALA A 28 3.44 -4.56 -15.34
C ALA A 28 4.40 -3.79 -16.27
N GLU A 29 5.10 -2.79 -15.73
CA GLU A 29 6.07 -1.98 -16.49
C GLU A 29 7.25 -2.83 -17.00
N LYS A 30 7.74 -3.79 -16.20
CA LYS A 30 8.76 -4.76 -16.65
C LYS A 30 8.31 -5.62 -17.83
N ARG A 31 7.01 -5.85 -17.95
CA ARG A 31 6.40 -6.58 -19.08
C ARG A 31 5.91 -5.65 -20.20
N GLY A 32 6.29 -4.37 -20.16
CA GLY A 32 5.94 -3.38 -21.17
C GLY A 32 4.50 -2.89 -21.14
N VAL A 33 3.78 -3.12 -20.03
CA VAL A 33 2.36 -2.76 -19.88
C VAL A 33 2.22 -1.59 -18.91
N HIS A 34 1.53 -0.54 -19.34
CA HIS A 34 1.18 0.60 -18.49
C HIS A 34 -0.25 0.45 -17.97
N ILE A 35 -0.41 0.32 -16.65
CA ILE A 35 -1.71 0.17 -16.00
C ILE A 35 -2.20 1.48 -15.37
N THR A 36 -3.48 1.79 -15.55
CA THR A 36 -4.07 3.08 -15.16
C THR A 36 -5.37 2.94 -14.37
N THR A 37 -6.07 1.83 -14.53
CA THR A 37 -7.40 1.57 -13.94
C THR A 37 -7.31 0.62 -12.74
N ARG A 38 -8.28 0.72 -11.83
CA ARG A 38 -8.32 -0.12 -10.62
C ARG A 38 -8.39 -1.60 -10.97
N GLU A 39 -9.18 -1.92 -11.98
CA GLU A 39 -9.41 -3.26 -12.52
C GLU A 39 -8.08 -3.86 -13.02
N GLU A 40 -7.29 -3.11 -13.80
CA GLU A 40 -5.97 -3.55 -14.23
C GLU A 40 -5.04 -3.86 -13.05
N TYR A 41 -5.02 -3.01 -12.01
CA TYR A 41 -4.23 -3.30 -10.80
C TYR A 41 -4.70 -4.58 -10.09
N GLN A 42 -6.01 -4.84 -10.06
CA GLN A 42 -6.56 -6.06 -9.46
C GLN A 42 -6.15 -7.29 -10.28
N ASP A 43 -6.31 -7.24 -11.60
CA ASP A 43 -5.98 -8.34 -12.50
C ASP A 43 -4.49 -8.68 -12.46
N TRP A 44 -3.62 -7.69 -12.53
CA TRP A 44 -2.18 -7.89 -12.39
C TRP A 44 -1.81 -8.42 -11.01
N GLY A 45 -2.40 -7.87 -9.95
CA GLY A 45 -2.20 -8.39 -8.59
C GLY A 45 -2.61 -9.86 -8.46
N ASN A 46 -3.72 -10.26 -9.09
CA ASN A 46 -4.19 -11.63 -9.10
C ASN A 46 -3.28 -12.54 -9.94
N ALA A 47 -2.84 -12.09 -11.11
CA ALA A 47 -1.88 -12.81 -11.94
C ALA A 47 -0.57 -13.07 -11.18
N MET A 48 -0.01 -12.05 -10.52
CA MET A 48 1.18 -12.20 -9.68
C MET A 48 0.98 -13.20 -8.54
N ARG A 49 -0.19 -13.19 -7.88
CA ARG A 49 -0.49 -14.16 -6.80
C ARG A 49 -0.62 -15.59 -7.32
N LYS A 50 -1.17 -15.77 -8.52
CA LYS A 50 -1.27 -17.07 -9.18
C LYS A 50 0.10 -17.60 -9.58
N GLU A 51 0.95 -16.73 -10.13
CA GLU A 51 2.28 -17.08 -10.64
C GLU A 51 3.31 -17.30 -9.52
N PHE A 52 3.38 -16.37 -8.56
CA PHE A 52 4.43 -16.33 -7.55
C PHE A 52 3.95 -16.71 -6.15
N GLY A 53 2.66 -16.98 -5.98
CA GLY A 53 2.01 -17.33 -4.72
C GLY A 53 1.36 -16.13 -3.99
N PRO A 54 0.40 -16.39 -3.08
CA PRO A 54 -0.54 -15.38 -2.57
C PRO A 54 0.10 -14.26 -1.74
N GLY A 55 1.27 -14.51 -1.13
CA GLY A 55 2.04 -13.51 -0.36
C GLY A 55 3.11 -12.74 -1.15
N VAL A 56 3.11 -12.78 -2.49
CA VAL A 56 4.22 -12.22 -3.30
C VAL A 56 4.46 -10.73 -3.07
N LEU A 57 3.40 -9.93 -2.92
CA LEU A 57 3.54 -8.48 -2.81
C LEU A 57 4.19 -8.09 -1.48
N VAL A 58 3.74 -8.68 -0.37
CA VAL A 58 4.38 -8.46 0.95
C VAL A 58 5.78 -9.06 1.03
N ARG A 59 6.07 -10.14 0.29
CA ARG A 59 7.44 -10.67 0.12
C ARG A 59 8.37 -9.60 -0.42
N ARG A 60 8.03 -9.05 -1.59
CA ARG A 60 8.81 -8.00 -2.24
C ARG A 60 8.97 -6.77 -1.36
N ALA A 61 7.92 -6.40 -0.61
CA ALA A 61 7.99 -5.31 0.36
C ALA A 61 9.02 -5.58 1.46
N VAL A 62 8.92 -6.71 2.14
CA VAL A 62 9.84 -7.10 3.22
C VAL A 62 11.28 -7.22 2.72
N ASP A 63 11.49 -7.81 1.54
CA ASP A 63 12.84 -7.95 0.97
C ASP A 63 13.48 -6.57 0.69
N LYS A 64 12.70 -5.60 0.20
CA LYS A 64 13.16 -4.23 -0.03
C LYS A 64 13.47 -3.50 1.29
N ALA A 65 12.67 -3.74 2.34
CA ALA A 65 12.91 -3.22 3.69
C ALA A 65 14.20 -3.78 4.31
N ASN A 66 14.39 -5.10 4.21
CA ASN A 66 15.56 -5.80 4.75
C ASN A 66 16.86 -5.34 4.08
N LYS A 67 16.85 -5.18 2.76
CA LYS A 67 17.99 -4.60 2.01
C LYS A 67 18.34 -3.17 2.47
N LYS A 68 17.34 -2.41 2.90
CA LYS A 68 17.51 -1.07 3.47
C LYS A 68 17.84 -1.09 4.98
N LYS A 69 17.95 -2.27 5.61
CA LYS A 69 18.19 -2.44 7.05
C LYS A 69 17.14 -1.72 7.91
N MET A 70 15.87 -1.83 7.50
CA MET A 70 14.76 -1.16 8.17
C MET A 70 14.11 -2.10 9.20
N ASN A 71 14.04 -1.64 10.45
CA ASN A 71 13.46 -2.42 11.55
C ASN A 71 11.98 -2.08 11.82
N LYS A 72 11.49 -0.97 11.28
CA LYS A 72 10.09 -0.54 11.38
C LYS A 72 9.53 -0.36 9.99
N VAL A 73 8.46 -1.09 9.68
CA VAL A 73 7.89 -1.13 8.34
C VAL A 73 6.37 -0.96 8.41
N VAL A 74 5.85 -0.06 7.58
CA VAL A 74 4.42 0.12 7.34
C VAL A 74 4.13 -0.35 5.91
N ILE A 75 3.25 -1.34 5.79
CA ILE A 75 2.81 -1.87 4.50
C ILE A 75 1.35 -1.49 4.30
N ASP A 76 1.08 -0.72 3.26
CA ASP A 76 -0.26 -0.34 2.82
C ASP A 76 -0.74 -1.26 1.69
N GLY A 77 -2.02 -1.62 1.75
CA GLY A 77 -2.68 -2.38 0.70
C GLY A 77 -2.63 -3.90 0.86
N VAL A 78 -2.53 -4.43 2.08
CA VAL A 78 -2.77 -5.86 2.35
C VAL A 78 -4.23 -6.21 2.02
N ARG A 79 -4.45 -7.26 1.22
CA ARG A 79 -5.74 -7.64 0.62
C ARG A 79 -6.11 -9.11 0.76
N ASN A 80 -5.18 -10.01 1.08
CA ASN A 80 -5.50 -11.44 1.14
C ASN A 80 -4.86 -12.19 2.33
N PRO A 81 -5.43 -13.35 2.75
CA PRO A 81 -4.92 -14.12 3.88
C PRO A 81 -3.49 -14.66 3.71
N GLY A 82 -3.03 -14.90 2.48
CA GLY A 82 -1.66 -15.35 2.23
C GLY A 82 -0.61 -14.27 2.51
N GLU A 83 -0.95 -13.00 2.30
CA GLU A 83 -0.12 -11.86 2.72
C GLU A 83 -0.02 -11.80 4.25
N VAL A 84 -1.15 -11.95 4.96
CA VAL A 84 -1.18 -11.96 6.43
C VAL A 84 -0.38 -13.15 6.99
N SER A 85 -0.57 -14.35 6.42
CA SER A 85 0.13 -15.57 6.85
C SER A 85 1.65 -15.42 6.71
N TYR A 86 2.10 -14.79 5.62
CA TYR A 86 3.51 -14.50 5.41
C TYR A 86 4.09 -13.52 6.44
N LEU A 87 3.33 -12.48 6.82
CA LEU A 87 3.76 -11.46 7.76
C LEU A 87 3.77 -11.96 9.21
N LYS A 88 2.79 -12.78 9.61
CA LYS A 88 2.73 -13.38 10.95
C LYS A 88 3.99 -14.18 11.32
N GLY A 89 4.66 -14.77 10.34
CA GLY A 89 5.89 -15.55 10.56
C GLY A 89 7.19 -14.74 10.67
N ARG A 90 7.15 -13.40 10.73
CA ARG A 90 8.34 -12.53 10.59
C ARG A 90 8.67 -11.64 11.78
N GLY A 91 8.03 -11.86 12.92
CA GLY A 91 8.26 -11.12 14.16
C GLY A 91 7.02 -10.37 14.62
N GLU A 92 7.22 -9.24 15.30
CA GLU A 92 6.13 -8.39 15.76
C GLU A 92 5.32 -7.87 14.57
N PHE A 93 4.05 -8.25 14.52
CA PHE A 93 3.15 -7.92 13.42
C PHE A 93 1.82 -7.41 13.96
N LEU A 94 1.45 -6.21 13.51
CA LEU A 94 0.16 -5.58 13.81
C LEU A 94 -0.62 -5.40 12.49
N LEU A 95 -1.88 -5.83 12.50
CA LEU A 95 -2.79 -5.67 11.36
C LEU A 95 -3.87 -4.64 11.72
N TYR A 96 -3.92 -3.55 10.96
CA TYR A 96 -4.90 -2.49 11.13
C TYR A 96 -5.97 -2.56 10.03
N GLY A 97 -7.19 -2.92 10.42
CA GLY A 97 -8.36 -2.83 9.55
C GLY A 97 -9.01 -1.45 9.65
N ILE A 98 -8.92 -0.64 8.58
CA ILE A 98 -9.55 0.68 8.53
C ILE A 98 -10.90 0.58 7.85
N VAL A 99 -11.99 0.77 8.60
CA VAL A 99 -13.37 0.71 8.11
C VAL A 99 -14.03 2.08 8.11
N ALA A 100 -14.85 2.33 7.09
CA ALA A 100 -15.69 3.52 6.96
C ALA A 100 -16.89 3.19 6.07
N THR A 101 -18.00 3.89 6.27
CA THR A 101 -19.20 3.70 5.44
C THR A 101 -18.92 4.04 3.98
N THR A 102 -19.59 3.35 3.06
CA THR A 102 -19.42 3.54 1.62
C THR A 102 -19.74 4.98 1.20
N LYS A 103 -20.77 5.59 1.82
CA LYS A 103 -21.12 7.00 1.64
C LYS A 103 -19.96 7.92 2.03
N LEU A 104 -19.40 7.77 3.24
CA LEU A 104 -18.28 8.59 3.72
C LEU A 104 -17.04 8.46 2.83
N ARG A 105 -16.78 7.26 2.32
CA ARG A 105 -15.64 6.99 1.43
C ARG A 105 -15.81 7.68 0.08
N TYR A 106 -17.01 7.64 -0.50
CA TYR A 106 -17.32 8.39 -1.71
C TYR A 106 -17.22 9.92 -1.49
N GLU A 107 -17.79 10.44 -0.40
CA GLU A 107 -17.69 11.86 -0.05
C GLU A 107 -16.23 12.32 0.05
N ARG A 108 -15.35 11.51 0.65
CA ARG A 108 -13.90 11.77 0.72
C ARG A 108 -13.24 11.77 -0.66
N ILE A 109 -13.67 10.90 -1.57
CA ILE A 109 -13.16 10.86 -2.95
C ILE A 109 -13.58 12.13 -3.70
N VAL A 110 -14.85 12.51 -3.61
CA VAL A 110 -15.41 13.75 -4.19
C VAL A 110 -14.65 14.96 -3.65
N LYS A 111 -14.47 15.06 -2.32
CA LYS A 111 -13.73 16.15 -1.68
C LYS A 111 -12.27 16.23 -2.15
N ARG A 112 -11.63 15.08 -2.41
CA ARG A 112 -10.21 15.02 -2.81
C ARG A 112 -9.98 15.34 -4.29
N LYS A 113 -10.85 14.87 -5.19
CA LYS A 113 -10.62 14.92 -6.64
C LYS A 113 -11.56 15.88 -7.39
N GLY A 114 -12.60 16.38 -6.72
CA GLY A 114 -13.73 17.09 -7.33
C GLY A 114 -14.78 16.12 -7.89
N SER A 115 -16.05 16.55 -7.90
CA SER A 115 -17.19 15.74 -8.35
C SER A 115 -17.02 15.23 -9.79
N ALA A 116 -16.54 16.09 -10.70
CA ALA A 116 -16.35 15.74 -12.11
C ALA A 116 -15.38 14.55 -12.32
N ARG A 117 -14.36 14.40 -11.46
CA ARG A 117 -13.37 13.31 -11.55
C ARG A 117 -13.67 12.13 -10.63
N ALA A 118 -14.59 12.29 -9.70
CA ALA A 118 -14.97 11.24 -8.75
C ALA A 118 -15.90 10.18 -9.38
N GLY A 119 -16.52 10.50 -10.53
CA GLY A 119 -17.56 9.67 -11.14
C GLY A 119 -18.86 9.74 -10.34
N THR A 120 -19.81 8.88 -10.68
CA THR A 120 -21.07 8.79 -9.93
C THR A 120 -20.92 7.90 -8.69
N TYR A 121 -21.82 8.05 -7.72
CA TYR A 121 -21.87 7.14 -6.58
C TYR A 121 -22.12 5.69 -7.02
N ALA A 122 -22.95 5.49 -8.04
CA ALA A 122 -23.24 4.17 -8.60
C ALA A 122 -21.98 3.51 -9.20
N ASP A 123 -21.12 4.27 -9.89
CA ASP A 123 -19.87 3.74 -10.43
C ASP A 123 -18.86 3.42 -9.33
N PHE A 124 -18.79 4.27 -8.30
CA PHE A 124 -18.02 3.97 -7.11
C PHE A 124 -18.44 2.63 -6.48
N LEU A 125 -19.75 2.37 -6.33
CA LEU A 125 -20.26 1.11 -5.79
C LEU A 125 -19.87 -0.12 -6.62
N LYS A 126 -19.72 0.01 -7.95
CA LYS A 126 -19.26 -1.10 -8.79
C LYS A 126 -17.80 -1.48 -8.50
N GLN A 127 -16.97 -0.50 -8.13
CA GLN A 127 -15.54 -0.67 -7.82
C GLN A 127 -15.26 -1.16 -6.39
N GLU A 128 -16.28 -1.20 -5.55
CA GLU A 128 -16.21 -1.62 -4.14
C GLU A 128 -16.25 -3.13 -3.93
N ARG A 129 -16.31 -3.90 -5.01
CA ARG A 129 -16.34 -5.35 -5.03
C ARG A 129 -14.96 -5.96 -4.73
#